data_AF-A0AAV8WJE2-F1
#
_entry.id   AF-A0AAV8WJE2-F1
#
_cell.length_a   1.000
_cell.length_b   1.000
_cell.length_c   1.000
_cell.angle_alpha   90.00
_cell.angle_beta   90.00
_cell.angle_gamma   90.00
#
_symmetry.space_group_name_H-M   'P 1'
#
loop_
_entity.id
_entity.type
_entity.pdbx_description
1 polymer ?
#
loop_
_entity_poly.entity_id
_entity_poly.type
_entity_poly.pdbx_seq_one_letter_code
_entity_poly.pdbx_strand_id
1 'polypeptide(L)'
;MPFIKGFITRNGEPTEENRAFLSLAKVQWLNRLARSLPKNILHRKPWPPCPYVCKEASEYLEKLYAVHLSRVYRRNLTPERKRQFELKVLAEKIFKGRYFCLKNDIQIKIIVK
;
A
#
# COMPACT_ATOMS: atom_id res chain seq x y z
N MET A 1 -25.56 -26.72 -14.13
CA MET A 1 -24.08 -26.50 -14.18
C MET A 1 -23.64 -25.15 -14.79
N PRO A 2 -24.33 -23.99 -14.61
CA PRO A 2 -23.92 -22.74 -15.27
C PRO A 2 -22.65 -22.11 -14.68
N PHE A 3 -22.43 -22.25 -13.37
CA PHE A 3 -21.27 -21.64 -12.70
C PHE A 3 -19.93 -22.26 -13.12
N ILE A 4 -19.88 -23.59 -13.26
CA ILE A 4 -18.69 -24.31 -13.73
C ILE A 4 -18.35 -23.89 -15.16
N LYS A 5 -19.36 -23.70 -16.02
CA LYS A 5 -19.19 -23.21 -17.38
C LYS A 5 -18.60 -21.79 -17.39
N GLY A 6 -19.14 -20.89 -16.55
CA GLY A 6 -18.58 -19.55 -16.35
C GLY A 6 -17.13 -19.53 -15.83
N PHE A 7 -16.76 -20.47 -14.96
CA PHE A 7 -15.39 -20.64 -14.48
C PHE A 7 -14.41 -21.09 -15.57
N ILE A 8 -14.85 -21.99 -16.45
CA ILE A 8 -14.04 -22.46 -17.59
C ILE A 8 -13.78 -21.30 -18.55
N THR A 9 -14.78 -20.47 -18.85
CA THR A 9 -14.68 -19.34 -19.79
C THR A 9 -14.22 -18.03 -19.15
N ARG A 10 -13.63 -18.06 -17.94
CA ARG A 10 -13.35 -16.85 -17.13
C ARG A 10 -12.36 -15.84 -17.74
N ASN A 11 -11.53 -16.28 -18.69
CA ASN A 11 -10.54 -15.44 -19.36
C ASN A 11 -11.05 -14.89 -20.71
N GLY A 12 -12.24 -15.30 -21.16
CA GLY A 12 -12.86 -14.84 -22.40
C GLY A 12 -13.71 -13.58 -22.20
N GLU A 13 -14.37 -13.16 -23.28
CA GLU A 13 -15.27 -12.02 -23.27
C GLU A 13 -16.53 -12.26 -22.43
N PRO A 14 -17.18 -11.21 -21.89
CA PRO A 14 -18.40 -11.35 -21.09
C PRO A 14 -19.57 -11.91 -21.91
N THR A 15 -19.97 -13.14 -21.65
CA THR A 15 -21.16 -13.83 -22.20
C THR A 15 -22.21 -13.99 -21.11
N GLU A 16 -23.48 -14.22 -21.47
CA GLU A 16 -24.59 -14.42 -20.53
C GLU A 16 -24.28 -15.47 -19.45
N GLU A 17 -23.55 -16.53 -19.82
CA GLU A 17 -23.21 -17.64 -18.93
C GLU A 17 -22.07 -17.33 -17.95
N ASN A 18 -21.14 -16.43 -18.32
CA ASN A 18 -19.97 -16.12 -17.50
C ASN A 18 -20.15 -14.83 -16.68
N ARG A 19 -21.12 -13.98 -17.03
CA ARG A 19 -21.35 -12.68 -16.37
C ARG A 19 -21.55 -12.82 -14.86
N ALA A 20 -22.33 -13.81 -14.44
CA ALA A 20 -22.58 -14.09 -13.03
C ALA A 20 -21.30 -14.53 -12.27
N PHE A 21 -20.43 -15.31 -12.92
CA PHE A 21 -19.15 -15.71 -12.34
C PHE A 21 -18.20 -14.50 -12.25
N LEU A 22 -18.10 -13.70 -13.30
CA LEU A 22 -17.24 -12.53 -13.37
C LEU A 22 -17.61 -11.48 -12.32
N SER A 23 -18.91 -11.20 -12.13
CA SER A 23 -19.38 -10.27 -11.10
C SER A 23 -19.01 -10.74 -9.69
N LEU A 24 -19.23 -12.02 -9.40
CA LEU A 24 -18.86 -12.62 -8.12
C LEU A 24 -17.34 -12.56 -7.89
N ALA A 25 -16.54 -12.91 -8.89
CA ALA A 25 -15.09 -12.87 -8.82
C ALA A 25 -14.56 -11.46 -8.51
N LYS A 26 -15.13 -10.43 -9.16
CA LYS A 26 -14.82 -9.01 -8.90
C LYS A 26 -15.13 -8.64 -7.44
N VAL A 27 -16.34 -8.94 -6.96
CA VAL A 27 -16.77 -8.60 -5.59
C VAL A 27 -15.91 -9.32 -4.55
N GLN A 28 -15.66 -10.62 -4.73
CA GLN A 28 -14.85 -11.41 -3.82
C GLN A 28 -13.40 -10.93 -3.79
N TRP A 29 -12.84 -10.55 -4.94
CA TRP A 29 -11.50 -9.98 -5.00
C TRP A 29 -11.42 -8.63 -4.27
N LEU A 30 -12.35 -7.71 -4.51
CA LEU A 30 -12.38 -6.41 -3.83
C LEU A 30 -12.52 -6.56 -2.30
N ASN A 31 -13.37 -7.47 -1.84
CA ASN A 31 -13.53 -7.76 -0.41
C ASN A 31 -12.25 -8.30 0.23
N ARG A 32 -11.52 -9.19 -0.46
CA ARG A 32 -10.22 -9.69 0.01
C ARG A 32 -9.16 -8.60 -0.02
N LEU A 33 -9.12 -7.80 -1.09
CA LEU A 33 -8.21 -6.67 -1.24
C LEU A 33 -8.38 -5.73 -0.05
N ALA A 34 -9.59 -5.24 0.21
CA ALA A 34 -9.90 -4.30 1.30
C ALA A 34 -9.41 -4.77 2.68
N ARG A 35 -9.48 -6.08 2.97
CA ARG A 35 -8.99 -6.66 4.23
C ARG A 35 -7.48 -6.79 4.30
N SER A 36 -6.82 -6.90 3.16
CA SER A 36 -5.36 -7.11 3.06
C SER A 36 -4.54 -5.83 2.96
N LEU A 37 -5.19 -4.66 2.78
CA LEU A 37 -4.51 -3.40 2.53
C LEU A 37 -3.63 -2.96 3.73
N PRO A 38 -2.38 -2.51 3.47
CA PRO A 38 -1.47 -2.09 4.52
C PRO A 38 -1.91 -0.76 5.14
N LYS A 39 -1.98 -0.69 6.47
CA LYS A 39 -2.37 0.54 7.20
C LYS A 39 -1.26 1.59 7.27
N ASN A 40 -0.01 1.18 7.07
CA ASN A 40 1.17 2.03 7.23
C ASN A 40 1.88 2.21 5.89
N ILE A 41 2.21 3.46 5.55
CA ILE A 41 2.94 3.79 4.31
C ILE A 41 4.37 3.25 4.31
N LEU A 42 5.04 3.23 5.46
CA LEU A 42 6.45 2.82 5.59
C LEU A 42 6.64 1.30 5.47
N HIS A 43 5.64 0.51 5.84
CA HIS A 43 5.68 -0.95 5.79
C HIS A 43 4.66 -1.47 4.79
N ARG A 44 4.73 -0.93 3.58
CA ARG A 44 3.83 -1.32 2.50
C ARG A 44 4.17 -2.75 2.06
N LYS A 45 3.24 -3.68 2.31
CA LYS A 45 3.30 -5.02 1.74
C LYS A 45 3.18 -4.94 0.20
N PRO A 46 3.77 -5.90 -0.54
CA PRO A 46 3.59 -5.98 -1.99
C PRO A 46 2.09 -6.05 -2.32
N TRP A 47 1.71 -5.43 -3.44
CA TRP A 47 0.31 -5.42 -3.88
C TRP A 47 -0.16 -6.85 -4.17
N PRO A 48 -1.35 -7.26 -3.69
CA PRO A 48 -1.78 -8.64 -3.81
C PRO A 48 -2.09 -9.04 -5.26
N PRO A 49 -1.95 -10.33 -5.61
CA PRO A 49 -2.29 -10.82 -6.95
C PRO A 49 -3.80 -10.64 -7.21
N CYS A 50 -4.15 -10.33 -8.47
CA CYS A 50 -5.53 -10.16 -8.89
C CYS A 50 -5.90 -11.13 -10.03
N PRO A 51 -7.20 -11.46 -10.19
CA PRO A 51 -7.67 -12.19 -11.36
C PRO A 51 -7.52 -11.33 -12.63
N TYR A 52 -7.40 -11.98 -13.80
CA TYR A 52 -7.20 -11.32 -15.11
C TYR A 52 -8.21 -10.19 -15.38
N VAL A 53 -9.48 -10.46 -15.07
CA VAL A 53 -10.62 -9.56 -15.25
C VAL A 53 -10.50 -8.27 -14.43
N CYS A 54 -9.70 -8.29 -13.36
CA CYS A 54 -9.49 -7.15 -12.46
C CYS A 54 -8.11 -6.51 -12.65
N LYS A 55 -7.30 -6.93 -13.63
CA LYS A 55 -5.92 -6.47 -13.78
C LYS A 55 -5.80 -4.97 -13.93
N GLU A 56 -6.55 -4.40 -14.87
CA GLU A 56 -6.58 -2.97 -15.11
C GLU A 56 -7.03 -2.20 -13.84
N ALA A 57 -8.13 -2.62 -13.22
CA ALA A 57 -8.62 -2.01 -11.99
C ALA A 57 -7.60 -2.11 -10.84
N SER A 58 -6.87 -3.22 -10.74
CA SER A 58 -5.83 -3.45 -9.74
C SER A 58 -4.68 -2.45 -9.87
N GLU A 59 -4.20 -2.19 -11.08
CA GLU A 59 -3.13 -1.22 -11.34
C GLU A 59 -3.53 0.21 -10.96
N TYR A 60 -4.78 0.60 -11.25
CA TYR A 60 -5.31 1.90 -10.83
C TYR A 60 -5.47 2.01 -9.32
N LEU A 61 -6.05 0.99 -8.69
CA LEU A 61 -6.27 0.96 -7.24
C LEU A 61 -4.97 0.99 -6.46
N GLU A 62 -3.92 0.34 -6.97
CA GLU A 62 -2.60 0.34 -6.35
C GLU A 62 -2.05 1.76 -6.20
N LYS A 63 -2.05 2.51 -7.31
CA LYS A 63 -1.55 3.89 -7.35
C LYS A 63 -2.40 4.81 -6.47
N LEU A 64 -3.73 4.69 -6.59
CA LEU A 64 -4.67 5.49 -5.80
C LEU A 64 -4.49 5.26 -4.31
N TYR A 65 -4.33 4.01 -3.88
CA TYR A 65 -4.16 3.66 -2.48
C TYR A 65 -2.84 4.19 -1.91
N ALA A 66 -1.73 4.12 -2.67
CA ALA A 66 -0.45 4.68 -2.27
C ALA A 66 -0.54 6.20 -2.03
N VAL A 67 -1.21 6.93 -2.93
CA VAL A 67 -1.45 8.38 -2.80
C VAL A 67 -2.39 8.68 -1.63
N HIS A 68 -3.42 7.87 -1.41
CA HIS A 68 -4.31 8.02 -0.28
C HIS A 68 -3.56 7.88 1.05
N LEU A 69 -2.75 6.83 1.20
CA LEU A 69 -1.95 6.61 2.41
C LEU A 69 -0.99 7.76 2.69
N SER A 70 -0.31 8.30 1.68
CA SER A 70 0.61 9.43 1.86
C SER A 70 -0.12 10.69 2.31
N ARG A 71 -1.32 10.94 1.76
CA ARG A 71 -2.18 12.05 2.17
C ARG A 71 -2.69 11.88 3.59
N VAL A 72 -3.12 10.68 3.98
CA VAL A 72 -3.57 10.39 5.35
C VAL A 72 -2.41 10.58 6.33
N TYR A 73 -1.24 10.01 6.03
CA TYR A 73 -0.03 10.15 6.85
C TYR A 73 0.34 11.62 7.07
N ARG A 74 0.38 12.41 5.99
CA ARG A 74 0.71 13.85 6.06
C ARG A 74 -0.32 14.63 6.88
N ARG A 75 -1.61 14.34 6.73
CA ARG A 75 -2.68 15.03 7.45
C ARG A 75 -2.70 14.71 8.94
N ASN A 76 -2.34 13.47 9.31
CA ASN A 76 -2.30 13.04 10.70
C ASN A 76 -1.00 13.42 11.43
N LEU A 77 -0.09 14.13 10.76
CA LEU A 77 1.19 14.52 11.34
C LEU A 77 1.05 15.78 12.20
N THR A 78 1.42 15.70 13.48
CA THR A 78 1.42 16.86 14.36
C THR A 78 2.59 17.80 14.03
N PRO A 79 2.47 19.13 14.30
CA PRO A 79 3.54 20.09 14.06
C PRO A 79 4.85 19.73 14.77
N GLU A 80 4.78 19.19 15.99
CA GLU A 80 5.95 18.81 16.78
C GLU A 80 6.70 17.66 16.13
N ARG A 81 5.97 16.61 15.69
CA ARG A 81 6.57 15.48 14.97
C ARG A 81 7.13 15.90 13.63
N LYS A 82 6.47 16.83 12.92
CA LYS A 82 6.99 17.40 11.68
C LYS A 82 8.32 18.11 11.91
N ARG A 83 8.41 19.00 12.91
CA ARG A 83 9.65 19.68 13.30
C ARG A 83 10.75 18.68 13.67
N GLN A 84 10.40 17.63 14.40
CA GLN A 84 11.34 16.56 14.73
C GLN A 84 11.88 15.86 13.48
N PHE A 85 11.05 15.59 12.47
CA PHE A 85 11.50 15.01 11.20
C PHE A 85 12.40 15.95 10.40
N GLU A 86 12.09 17.25 10.36
CA GLU A 86 12.94 18.25 9.69
C GLU A 86 14.34 18.31 10.32
N LEU A 87 14.42 18.30 11.65
CA LEU A 87 15.69 18.24 12.37
C LEU A 87 16.47 16.95 12.08
N LYS A 88 15.79 15.79 12.01
CA LYS A 88 16.43 14.51 11.66
C LYS A 88 16.99 14.51 10.24
N VAL A 89 16.25 15.05 9.26
CA VAL A 89 16.71 15.15 7.88
C VAL A 89 17.90 16.11 7.76
N LEU A 90 17.87 17.23 8.48
CA LEU A 90 19.00 18.17 8.52
C LEU A 90 20.24 17.51 9.13
N ALA A 91 20.09 16.81 10.26
CA ALA A 91 21.17 16.07 10.88
C ALA A 91 21.73 14.98 9.95
N GLU A 92 20.87 14.22 9.27
CA GLU A 92 21.32 13.25 8.27
C GLU A 92 22.17 13.93 7.20
N LYS A 93 21.71 15.04 6.61
CA LYS A 93 22.48 15.77 5.58
C LYS A 93 23.85 16.23 6.06
N ILE A 94 23.97 16.66 7.31
CA ILE A 94 25.23 17.17 7.88
C ILE A 94 26.20 16.03 8.20
N PHE A 95 25.70 14.91 8.72
CA PHE A 95 26.52 13.85 9.29
C PHE A 95 26.69 12.61 8.40
N LYS A 96 25.98 12.54 7.27
CA LYS A 96 26.13 11.46 6.30
C LYS A 96 27.55 11.40 5.75
N GLY A 97 28.30 10.39 6.20
CA GLY A 97 29.66 10.11 5.78
C GLY A 97 30.77 10.55 6.74
N ARG A 98 30.45 11.10 7.93
CA ARG A 98 31.44 11.65 8.89
C ARG A 98 31.41 10.98 10.29
N TYR A 99 31.00 9.72 10.35
CA TYR A 99 30.49 9.00 11.54
C TYR A 99 31.52 8.49 12.59
N PHE A 100 32.61 9.18 12.92
CA PHE A 100 33.51 8.70 13.99
C PHE A 100 33.22 9.29 15.38
N CYS A 101 32.85 10.57 15.49
CA CYS A 101 32.83 11.27 16.79
C CYS A 101 31.46 11.34 17.51
N LEU A 102 30.34 11.05 16.84
CA LEU A 102 29.00 11.31 17.40
C LEU A 102 28.41 10.12 18.16
N LYS A 103 29.11 8.99 18.24
CA LYS A 103 28.62 7.79 18.93
C LYS A 103 28.65 7.93 20.46
N ASN A 104 29.44 8.84 21.01
CA ASN A 104 29.69 8.92 22.46
C ASN A 104 28.92 10.05 23.19
N ASP A 105 28.57 11.14 22.52
CA ASP A 105 27.89 12.29 23.18
C ASP A 105 26.38 12.37 22.93
N ILE A 106 25.84 11.49 22.10
CA ILE A 106 24.45 11.58 21.67
C ILE A 106 23.61 10.54 22.40
N GLN A 107 23.33 10.83 23.68
CA GLN A 107 22.10 10.40 24.35
C GLN A 107 20.88 11.16 23.77
N ILE A 108 20.78 11.27 22.43
CA ILE A 108 19.53 11.66 21.81
C ILE A 108 18.58 10.47 22.01
N LYS A 109 17.75 10.58 23.06
CA LYS A 109 16.48 9.86 23.21
C LYS A 109 15.53 10.25 22.07
N ILE A 110 15.90 10.02 20.81
CA ILE A 110 14.93 9.86 19.74
C ILE A 110 14.42 8.44 19.91
N ILE A 111 13.31 8.35 20.64
CA ILE A 111 12.57 7.12 20.89
C ILE A 111 12.29 6.43 19.55
N VAL A 112 13.03 5.36 19.30
CA VAL A 112 12.59 4.23 18.48
C VAL A 112 11.93 3.28 19.48
N LYS A 113 10.62 3.39 19.64
CA LYS A 113 9.75 2.32 20.10
C LYS A 113 8.66 2.18 19.05
#